data_AF-A7MZW6-F1
#
_entry.id   AF-A7MZW6-F1
#
_cell.length_a   1.000
_cell.length_b   1.000
_cell.length_c   1.000
_cell.angle_alpha   90.00
_cell.angle_beta   90.00
_cell.angle_gamma   90.00
#
_symmetry.space_group_name_H-M   'P 1'
#
loop_
_entity.id
_entity.type
_entity.pdbx_description
1 polymer ?
#
loop_
_entity_poly.entity_id
_entity_poly.type
_entity_poly.pdbx_seq_one_letter_code
_entity_poly.pdbx_strand_id
1 'polypeptide(L)' 'MWGALRPNALIETQTSAAGLAKVIAQSTQKNSGQFINYDGTQLPW' A
#
# COMPACT_ATOMS: atom_id res chain seq x y z
N MET A 1 10.31 21.91 -1.03
CA MET A 1 10.36 20.73 -0.14
C MET A 1 8.96 20.48 0.37
N TRP A 2 8.17 19.66 -0.33
CA TRP A 2 6.78 19.36 0.06
C TRP A 2 6.75 18.01 0.77
N GLY A 3 6.63 18.06 2.10
CA GLY A 3 6.54 16.88 2.96
C GLY A 3 5.96 17.29 4.30
N ALA A 4 4.70 17.71 4.29
CA ALA A 4 3.98 17.97 5.54
C ALA A 4 3.62 16.62 6.17
N LEU A 5 4.41 16.20 7.15
CA LEU A 5 4.13 15.09 8.04
C LEU A 5 2.76 15.31 8.68
N ARG A 6 1.77 14.47 8.35
CA ARG A 6 0.50 14.48 9.07
C ARG A 6 0.76 13.77 10.40
N PRO A 7 0.52 14.41 11.56
CA PRO A 7 0.92 13.89 12.88
C PRO A 7 0.32 12.53 13.27
N ASN A 8 -0.66 12.03 12.50
CA ASN A 8 -1.41 10.81 12.79
C ASN A 8 -1.27 9.74 11.70
N ALA A 9 -0.45 9.97 10.66
CA ALA A 9 -0.15 8.94 9.68
C ALA A 9 1.00 8.09 10.23
N LEU A 10 0.75 6.80 10.48
CA LEU A 10 1.79 5.86 10.97
C LEU A 10 2.92 5.65 9.95
N ILE A 11 2.71 6.03 8.69
CA ILE A 11 3.69 5.90 7.60
C ILE A 11 3.74 7.14 6.72
N GLU A 12 4.92 7.36 6.14
CA GLU A 12 5.12 8.36 5.09
C GLU A 12 4.40 7.99 3.81
N THR A 13 3.96 9.02 3.07
CA THR A 13 3.36 8.86 1.73
C THR A 13 4.28 8.06 0.80
N GLN A 14 5.59 8.30 0.86
CA GLN A 14 6.56 7.60 0.02
C GLN A 14 6.58 6.10 0.31
N THR A 15 6.47 5.71 1.59
CA THR A 15 6.41 4.31 2.01
C THR A 15 5.14 3.65 1.50
N SER A 16 3.98 4.30 1.67
CA SER A 16 2.69 3.79 1.19
C SER A 16 2.70 3.59 -0.33
N ALA A 17 3.17 4.59 -1.08
CA ALA A 17 3.17 4.55 -2.54
C ALA A 17 4.12 3.47 -3.09
N ALA A 18 5.33 3.36 -2.52
CA ALA A 18 6.29 2.33 -2.93
C ALA A 18 5.76 0.91 -2.63
N GLY A 19 5.13 0.71 -1.48
CA GLY A 19 4.50 -0.57 -1.12
C GLY A 19 3.39 -0.96 -2.10
N LEU A 20 2.45 -0.04 -2.36
CA LEU A 20 1.37 -0.29 -3.31
C LEU A 20 1.89 -0.58 -4.73
N ALA A 21 2.90 0.15 -5.20
CA ALA A 21 3.51 -0.10 -6.50
C ALA A 21 4.09 -1.52 -6.59
N LYS A 22 4.73 -2.01 -5.52
CA LYS A 22 5.24 -3.38 -5.44
C LYS A 22 4.12 -4.42 -5.44
N VAL A 23 3.05 -4.21 -4.65
CA VAL A 23 1.88 -5.11 -4.61
C VAL A 23 1.27 -5.25 -6.00
N ILE A 24 1.05 -4.13 -6.70
CA ILE A 24 0.50 -4.13 -8.07
C ILE A 24 1.45 -4.87 -9.03
N ALA A 25 2.75 -4.57 -8.99
CA ALA A 25 3.73 -5.19 -9.88
C ALA A 25 3.86 -6.72 -9.68
N GLN A 26 3.55 -7.23 -8.49
CA GLN A 26 3.61 -8.65 -8.14
C GLN A 26 2.25 -9.36 -8.23
N SER A 27 1.16 -8.60 -8.46
CA SER A 27 -0.18 -9.16 -8.51
C SER A 27 -0.40 -10.02 -9.74
N THR A 28 -1.15 -11.10 -9.56
CA THR A 28 -1.56 -12.01 -10.63
C THR A 28 -3.08 -12.13 -10.69
N GLN A 29 -3.60 -12.88 -11.66
CA GLN A 29 -5.04 -13.17 -11.73
C GLN A 29 -5.59 -13.76 -10.42
N LYS A 30 -4.78 -14.50 -9.65
CA LYS A 30 -5.19 -15.07 -8.34
C LYS A 30 -5.50 -14.01 -7.28
N ASN A 31 -4.96 -12.81 -7.43
CA ASN A 31 -5.18 -11.70 -6.49
C ASN A 31 -6.43 -10.88 -6.82
N SER A 32 -7.10 -11.16 -7.95
CA SER A 32 -8.29 -10.42 -8.37
C SER A 32 -9.41 -10.52 -7.32
N GLY A 33 -9.97 -9.37 -6.93
CA GLY A 33 -11.06 -9.28 -5.94
C GLY A 33 -10.63 -9.40 -4.48
N GLN A 34 -9.33 -9.57 -4.20
CA GLN A 34 -8.81 -9.52 -2.82
C GLN A 34 -8.71 -8.07 -2.33
N PHE A 35 -8.90 -7.86 -1.04
CA PHE A 35 -8.55 -6.62 -0.39
C PHE A 35 -7.15 -6.74 0.20
N ILE A 36 -6.20 -5.90 -0.24
CA ILE A 36 -4.77 -6.06 0.06
C ILE A 36 -4.20 -4.71 0.52
N ASN A 37 -3.46 -4.73 1.63
CA ASN A 37 -2.76 -3.58 2.19
C ASN A 37 -1.48 -3.23 1.41
N TYR A 38 -0.89 -2.06 1.65
CA TYR A 38 0.32 -1.59 0.93
C TYR A 38 1.56 -2.48 1.11
N ASP A 39 1.60 -3.30 2.16
CA ASP A 39 2.69 -4.24 2.45
C ASP A 39 2.46 -5.64 1.86
N GLY A 40 1.31 -5.86 1.20
CA GLY A 40 0.92 -7.15 0.63
C GLY A 40 0.07 -8.02 1.56
N THR A 41 -0.25 -7.56 2.76
CA THR A 41 -1.14 -8.29 3.67
C THR A 41 -2.56 -8.33 3.10
N GLN A 42 -3.12 -9.51 2.91
CA GLN A 42 -4.54 -9.65 2.57
C GLN A 42 -5.39 -9.34 3.81
N LEU A 43 -6.41 -8.50 3.61
CA LEU A 43 -7.36 -8.09 4.63
C LEU A 43 -8.69 -8.83 4.43
N PRO A 44 -9.47 -9.02 5.51
CA PRO A 44 -10.88 -9.32 5.38
C PRO A 44 -11.61 -8.12 4.77
N TRP A 45 -12.72 -8.40 4.07
CA TRP A 45 -13.72 -7.38 3.74
C TRP A 45 -14.43 -6.92 5.02
#